data_AF-A0ABC8EBQ9-F1
#
_entry.id   AF-A0ABC8EBQ9-F1
#
_cell.length_a   1.000
_cell.length_b   1.000
_cell.length_c   1.000
_cell.angle_alpha   90.00
_cell.angle_beta   90.00
_cell.angle_gamma   90.00
#
_symmetry.space_group_name_H-M   'P 1'
#
loop_
_entity.id
_entity.type
_entity.pdbx_description
1 polymer ?
#
loop_
_entity_poly.entity_id
_entity_poly.type
_entity_poly.pdbx_seq_one_letter_code
_entity_poly.pdbx_strand_id
1 'polypeptide(L)'
;MYMFDSIINILGSNILLTAYVTGNNSFPKPLKAEEEKYYLKQLEKGDISAKGVLIERNLRLVAHIVKKYSFPGKDMDDLISIGTIGLIKAIDSFKIDRGTRLATYAAKCIENEILMLIRNNKKTKGEVYLQDPIGIDKEGNELPWTSYQSRV
;
A
#
# COMPACT_ATOMS: atom_id res chain seq x y z
N MET A 1 -23.21 17.42 9.95
CA MET A 1 -21.73 17.38 9.96
C MET A 1 -21.21 16.07 9.35
N TYR A 2 -21.62 14.89 9.85
CA TYR A 2 -21.18 13.58 9.34
C TYR A 2 -21.51 13.26 7.86
N MET A 3 -22.60 13.79 7.31
CA MET A 3 -22.95 13.53 5.90
C MET A 3 -21.97 14.16 4.90
N PHE A 4 -21.40 15.32 5.23
CA PHE A 4 -20.42 15.98 4.38
C PHE A 4 -19.09 15.22 4.37
N ASP A 5 -18.67 14.69 5.50
CA ASP A 5 -17.49 13.84 5.62
C ASP A 5 -17.66 12.52 4.84
N SER A 6 -18.86 11.92 4.87
CA SER A 6 -19.14 10.75 4.03
C SER A 6 -19.08 11.07 2.53
N ILE A 7 -19.59 12.24 2.10
CA ILE A 7 -19.53 12.66 0.69
C ILE A 7 -18.08 12.90 0.24
N ILE A 8 -17.26 13.56 1.06
CA ILE A 8 -15.83 13.77 0.76
C ILE A 8 -15.08 12.43 0.70
N ASN A 9 -15.37 11.50 1.61
CA ASN A 9 -14.75 10.17 1.58
C ASN A 9 -15.19 9.35 0.36
N ILE A 10 -16.47 9.41 -0.02
CA ILE A 10 -16.98 8.76 -1.24
C ILE A 10 -16.35 9.38 -2.50
N LEU A 11 -16.18 10.70 -2.56
CA LEU A 11 -15.56 11.36 -3.71
C LEU A 11 -14.03 11.09 -3.78
N GLY A 12 -13.36 11.05 -2.63
CA GLY A 12 -11.92 10.79 -2.52
C GLY A 12 -11.53 9.36 -2.86
N SER A 13 -12.30 8.37 -2.41
CA SER A 13 -12.06 6.95 -2.71
C SER A 13 -12.40 6.60 -4.16
N ASN A 14 -13.47 7.18 -4.71
CA ASN A 14 -13.90 6.87 -6.08
C ASN A 14 -13.07 7.56 -7.16
N ILE A 15 -12.30 8.62 -6.88
CA ILE A 15 -11.40 9.21 -7.90
C ILE A 15 -10.27 8.25 -8.28
N LEU A 16 -9.72 7.53 -7.30
CA LEU A 16 -8.63 6.59 -7.52
C LEU A 16 -9.15 5.30 -8.18
N LEU A 17 -10.36 4.86 -7.79
CA LEU A 17 -11.07 3.73 -8.40
C LEU A 17 -11.54 4.05 -9.83
N THR A 18 -12.08 5.24 -10.11
CA THR A 18 -12.49 5.65 -11.46
C THR A 18 -11.30 5.87 -12.38
N ALA A 19 -10.17 6.39 -11.87
CA ALA A 19 -8.90 6.43 -12.60
C ALA A 19 -8.33 5.04 -12.90
N TYR A 20 -8.60 4.05 -12.05
CA TYR A 20 -8.23 2.65 -12.25
C TYR A 20 -9.14 1.92 -13.25
N VAL A 21 -10.46 2.14 -13.18
CA VAL A 21 -11.50 1.47 -13.99
C VAL A 21 -11.68 2.13 -15.37
N THR A 22 -11.43 3.44 -15.49
CA THR A 22 -11.54 4.19 -16.76
C THR A 22 -10.19 4.19 -17.48
N GLY A 23 -10.03 3.24 -18.39
CA GLY A 23 -8.75 2.82 -18.98
C GLY A 23 -7.80 3.89 -19.52
N ASN A 24 -6.50 3.55 -19.48
CA ASN A 24 -5.34 4.05 -20.23
C ASN A 24 -5.04 5.56 -20.33
N ASN A 25 -5.94 6.47 -19.99
CA ASN A 25 -5.79 7.92 -20.25
C ASN A 25 -5.77 8.81 -19.00
N SER A 26 -6.03 8.27 -17.81
CA SER A 26 -6.15 9.07 -16.58
C SER A 26 -4.82 9.46 -15.94
N PHE A 27 -3.77 8.66 -16.13
CA PHE A 27 -2.43 9.00 -15.61
C PHE A 27 -1.60 9.74 -16.66
N PRO A 28 -0.73 10.69 -16.28
CA PRO A 28 0.14 11.39 -17.21
C PRO A 28 1.27 10.48 -17.72
N LYS A 29 1.66 10.57 -19.00
CA LYS A 29 2.72 9.71 -19.60
C LYS A 29 4.02 9.76 -18.79
N PRO A 30 4.80 8.66 -18.71
CA PRO A 30 6.09 8.66 -18.01
C PRO A 30 6.99 9.76 -18.57
N LEU A 31 7.82 10.34 -17.70
CA LEU A 31 8.78 11.37 -18.09
C LEU A 31 9.85 10.78 -19.02
N LYS A 32 10.41 11.62 -19.90
CA LYS A 32 11.64 11.27 -20.61
C LYS A 32 12.81 11.25 -19.62
N ALA A 33 13.88 10.53 -19.96
CA ALA A 33 15.05 10.39 -19.09
C ALA A 33 15.70 11.74 -18.73
N GLU A 34 15.65 12.73 -19.63
CA GLU A 34 16.18 14.07 -19.39
C GLU A 34 15.31 14.87 -18.41
N GLU A 35 13.98 14.79 -18.56
CA GLU A 35 13.02 15.44 -17.67
C GLU A 35 13.05 14.82 -16.27
N GLU A 36 13.14 13.50 -16.17
CA GLU A 36 13.29 12.79 -14.90
C GLU A 36 14.53 13.28 -14.15
N LYS A 37 15.68 13.39 -14.84
CA LYS A 37 16.90 13.95 -14.24
C LYS A 37 16.74 15.41 -13.81
N TYR A 38 15.98 16.21 -14.56
CA TYR A 38 15.71 17.60 -14.20
C TYR A 38 14.93 17.68 -12.88
N TYR A 39 13.80 16.96 -12.77
CA TYR A 39 12.99 16.98 -11.55
C TYR A 39 13.73 16.38 -10.34
N LEU A 40 14.54 15.34 -10.55
CA LEU A 40 15.37 14.77 -9.48
C LEU A 40 16.40 15.77 -8.95
N LYS A 41 17.05 16.56 -9.83
CA LYS A 41 17.95 17.63 -9.40
C LYS A 41 17.23 18.76 -8.65
N GLN A 42 16.00 19.07 -9.03
CA GLN A 42 15.18 20.06 -8.33
C GLN A 42 14.73 19.55 -6.96
N LEU A 43 14.41 18.26 -6.86
CA LEU A 43 14.12 17.60 -5.59
C LEU A 43 15.31 17.64 -4.64
N GLU A 44 16.53 17.40 -5.13
CA GLU A 44 17.77 17.53 -4.32
C GLU A 44 17.98 18.95 -3.77
N LYS A 45 17.45 19.98 -4.46
CA LYS A 45 17.45 21.37 -3.99
C LYS A 45 16.31 21.69 -3.01
N GLY A 46 15.45 20.72 -2.70
CA GLY A 46 14.32 20.87 -1.80
C GLY A 46 13.01 21.34 -2.45
N ASP A 47 12.89 21.28 -3.79
CA ASP A 47 11.64 21.64 -4.48
C ASP A 47 10.56 20.55 -4.28
N ILE A 48 9.56 20.88 -3.47
CA ILE A 48 8.43 20.00 -3.15
C ILE A 48 7.55 19.77 -4.39
N SER A 49 7.47 20.73 -5.31
CA SER A 49 6.67 20.61 -6.53
C SER A 49 7.24 19.52 -7.45
N ALA A 50 8.57 19.41 -7.51
CA ALA A 50 9.25 18.36 -8.27
C ALA A 50 8.90 16.96 -7.74
N LYS A 51 8.74 16.80 -6.41
CA LYS A 51 8.30 15.55 -5.79
C LYS A 51 6.92 15.13 -6.30
N GLY A 52 5.97 16.07 -6.32
CA GLY A 52 4.61 15.82 -6.81
C GLY A 52 4.59 15.31 -8.25
N VAL A 53 5.34 15.98 -9.14
CA VAL A 53 5.46 15.57 -10.54
C VAL A 53 6.06 14.17 -10.67
N LEU A 54 7.12 13.85 -9.92
CA LEU A 54 7.73 12.52 -9.94
C LEU A 54 6.78 11.44 -9.46
N ILE A 55 5.97 11.71 -8.43
CA ILE A 55 4.95 10.77 -7.93
C ILE A 55 3.90 10.51 -9.01
N GLU A 56 3.24 11.56 -9.51
CA GLU A 56 2.14 11.45 -10.48
C GLU A 56 2.55 10.69 -11.74
N ARG A 57 3.77 10.96 -12.24
CA ARG A 57 4.31 10.33 -13.46
C ARG A 57 4.65 8.86 -13.27
N ASN A 58 4.81 8.40 -12.03
CA ASN A 58 5.12 7.02 -11.67
C ASN A 58 3.94 6.25 -11.06
N LEU A 59 2.76 6.86 -10.88
CA LEU A 59 1.58 6.17 -10.33
C LEU A 59 1.15 4.93 -11.14
N ARG A 60 1.33 4.93 -12.47
CA ARG A 60 1.06 3.73 -13.29
C ARG A 60 1.91 2.53 -12.88
N LEU A 61 3.15 2.76 -12.43
CA LEU A 61 4.03 1.69 -11.97
C LEU A 61 3.44 1.03 -10.71
N VAL A 62 2.91 1.83 -9.78
CA VAL A 62 2.23 1.34 -8.57
C VAL A 62 1.06 0.45 -8.95
N ALA A 63 0.15 0.95 -9.80
CA ALA A 63 -1.02 0.18 -10.23
C ALA A 63 -0.62 -1.14 -10.92
N HIS A 64 0.43 -1.12 -11.75
CA HIS A 64 0.94 -2.31 -12.42
C HIS A 64 1.49 -3.35 -11.42
N ILE A 65 2.29 -2.92 -10.45
CA ILE A 65 2.89 -3.82 -9.44
C ILE A 65 1.80 -4.37 -8.52
N VAL A 66 0.90 -3.52 -8.03
CA VAL A 66 -0.19 -3.92 -7.11
C VAL A 66 -1.06 -5.03 -7.73
N LYS A 67 -1.32 -4.99 -9.04
CA LYS A 67 -2.11 -6.01 -9.73
C LYS A 67 -1.56 -7.43 -9.54
N LYS A 68 -0.24 -7.60 -9.40
CA LYS A 68 0.42 -8.90 -9.12
C LYS A 68 0.09 -9.46 -7.72
N TYR A 69 -0.28 -8.59 -6.79
CA TYR A 69 -0.55 -8.94 -5.39
C TYR A 69 -2.04 -8.86 -5.03
N SER A 70 -2.91 -8.69 -6.02
CA SER A 70 -4.36 -8.70 -5.84
C SER A 70 -4.85 -10.13 -5.64
N PHE A 71 -5.46 -10.42 -4.50
CA PHE A 71 -6.05 -11.72 -4.16
C PHE A 71 -7.51 -11.53 -3.72
N PRO A 72 -8.39 -12.53 -3.95
CA PRO A 72 -9.77 -12.49 -3.46
C PRO A 72 -9.81 -12.24 -1.94
N GLY A 73 -10.60 -11.24 -1.52
CA GLY A 73 -10.76 -10.88 -0.11
C GLY A 73 -9.74 -9.86 0.43
N LYS A 74 -8.89 -9.27 -0.40
CA LYS A 74 -8.05 -8.12 -0.01
C LYS A 74 -8.47 -6.87 -0.76
N ASP A 75 -8.58 -5.76 -0.03
CA ASP A 75 -8.92 -4.47 -0.62
C ASP A 75 -7.79 -4.00 -1.55
N MET A 76 -8.15 -3.74 -2.81
CA MET A 76 -7.21 -3.26 -3.81
C MET A 76 -6.78 -1.82 -3.50
N ASP A 77 -7.67 -1.03 -2.90
CA ASP A 77 -7.41 0.36 -2.55
C ASP A 77 -6.37 0.46 -1.43
N ASP A 78 -6.37 -0.50 -0.49
CA ASP A 78 -5.32 -0.63 0.53
C ASP A 78 -3.95 -0.92 -0.10
N LEU A 79 -3.91 -1.83 -1.07
CA LEU A 79 -2.67 -2.17 -1.75
C LEU A 79 -2.12 -1.00 -2.57
N ILE A 80 -2.99 -0.21 -3.21
CA ILE A 80 -2.58 0.99 -3.93
C ILE A 80 -2.07 2.05 -2.97
N SER A 81 -2.74 2.26 -1.84
CA SER A 81 -2.31 3.17 -0.78
C SER A 81 -0.92 2.80 -0.26
N ILE A 82 -0.71 1.54 0.10
CA ILE A 82 0.61 1.04 0.57
C ILE A 82 1.67 1.12 -0.53
N GLY A 83 1.33 0.75 -1.77
CA GLY A 83 2.24 0.88 -2.90
C GLY A 83 2.65 2.33 -3.17
N THR A 84 1.72 3.27 -3.00
CA THR A 84 1.99 4.71 -3.15
C THR A 84 2.94 5.21 -2.06
N ILE A 85 2.78 4.75 -0.81
CA ILE A 85 3.76 5.02 0.27
C ILE A 85 5.15 4.50 -0.12
N GLY A 86 5.24 3.31 -0.70
CA GLY A 86 6.50 2.75 -1.21
C GLY A 86 7.14 3.58 -2.32
N LEU A 87 6.33 4.13 -3.23
CA LEU A 87 6.80 5.06 -4.26
C LEU A 87 7.34 6.36 -3.66
N ILE A 88 6.61 6.95 -2.70
CA ILE A 88 7.02 8.19 -2.02
C ILE A 88 8.37 7.98 -1.31
N LYS A 89 8.48 6.90 -0.52
CA LYS A 89 9.73 6.51 0.14
C LYS A 89 10.88 6.35 -0.86
N ALA A 90 10.61 5.71 -1.99
CA ALA A 90 11.62 5.53 -3.03
C ALA A 90 12.12 6.85 -3.60
N ILE A 91 11.21 7.80 -3.88
CA ILE A 91 11.57 9.12 -4.41
C ILE A 91 12.37 9.90 -3.37
N ASP A 92 11.99 9.84 -2.08
CA ASP A 92 12.69 10.53 -1.00
C ASP A 92 14.11 10.00 -0.76
N SER A 93 14.34 8.69 -0.94
CA SER A 93 15.64 8.07 -0.70
C SER A 93 16.47 7.80 -1.96
N PHE A 94 15.95 8.16 -3.14
CA PHE A 94 16.64 7.95 -4.40
C PHE A 94 17.86 8.86 -4.52
N LYS A 95 18.94 8.32 -5.08
CA LYS A 95 20.15 9.10 -5.39
C LYS A 95 20.57 8.86 -6.84
N ILE A 96 20.83 9.94 -7.56
CA ILE A 96 21.16 9.93 -9.00
C ILE A 96 22.53 9.26 -9.26
N ASP A 97 23.44 9.38 -8.30
CA ASP A 97 24.82 8.84 -8.33
C ASP A 97 24.89 7.31 -8.47
N ARG A 98 23.84 6.57 -8.09
CA ARG A 98 23.84 5.09 -8.13
C ARG A 98 23.66 4.49 -9.52
N GLY A 99 23.41 5.30 -10.55
CA GLY A 99 23.33 4.85 -11.95
C GLY A 99 22.13 3.95 -12.29
N THR A 100 21.19 3.74 -11.37
CA THR A 100 19.96 2.96 -11.61
C THR A 100 18.81 3.88 -12.02
N ARG A 101 17.88 3.39 -12.84
CA ARG A 101 16.67 4.15 -13.20
C ARG A 101 15.75 4.27 -11.98
N LEU A 102 15.11 5.42 -11.81
CA LEU A 102 14.18 5.66 -10.70
C LEU A 102 13.09 4.59 -10.65
N ALA A 103 12.48 4.26 -11.79
CA ALA A 103 11.45 3.24 -11.89
C ALA A 103 11.91 1.86 -11.36
N THR A 104 13.16 1.46 -11.62
CA THR A 104 13.70 0.18 -11.14
C THR A 104 13.86 0.17 -9.62
N TYR A 105 14.34 1.28 -9.05
CA TYR A 105 14.47 1.43 -7.60
C TYR A 105 13.10 1.50 -6.93
N ALA A 106 12.19 2.32 -7.47
CA ALA A 106 10.83 2.47 -6.99
C ALA A 106 10.06 1.14 -6.99
N ALA A 107 10.21 0.32 -8.04
CA ALA A 107 9.56 -0.99 -8.10
C ALA A 107 9.93 -1.87 -6.88
N LYS A 108 11.21 -1.90 -6.48
CA LYS A 108 11.67 -2.66 -5.31
C LYS A 108 11.08 -2.13 -4.01
N CYS A 109 10.99 -0.80 -3.86
CA CYS A 109 10.41 -0.18 -2.67
C CYS A 109 8.89 -0.44 -2.57
N ILE A 110 8.18 -0.33 -3.69
CA ILE A 110 6.75 -0.62 -3.79
C ILE A 110 6.47 -2.08 -3.40
N GLU A 111 7.20 -3.03 -4.00
CA GLU A 111 7.05 -4.46 -3.66
C GLU A 111 7.38 -4.71 -2.18
N ASN A 112 8.41 -4.07 -1.63
CA ASN A 112 8.78 -4.24 -0.23
C ASN A 112 7.66 -3.81 0.73
N GLU A 113 7.05 -2.64 0.54
CA GLU A 113 5.96 -2.16 1.39
C GLU A 113 4.72 -3.08 1.30
N ILE A 114 4.36 -3.53 0.09
CA ILE A 114 3.26 -4.48 -0.10
C ILE A 114 3.54 -5.80 0.62
N LEU A 115 4.77 -6.32 0.53
CA LEU A 115 5.18 -7.54 1.23
C LEU A 115 5.17 -7.35 2.75
N MET A 116 5.56 -6.17 3.25
CA MET A 116 5.48 -5.85 4.67
C MET A 116 4.03 -5.86 5.17
N LEU A 117 3.09 -5.27 4.42
CA LEU A 117 1.65 -5.34 4.74
C LEU A 117 1.17 -6.80 4.81
N ILE A 118 1.53 -7.62 3.82
CA ILE A 118 1.12 -9.04 3.78
C ILE A 118 1.67 -9.80 5.00
N ARG A 119 2.93 -9.55 5.37
CA ARG A 119 3.55 -10.16 6.56
C ARG A 119 2.87 -9.72 7.85
N ASN A 120 2.51 -8.45 7.97
CA ASN A 120 1.84 -7.92 9.15
C ASN A 120 0.45 -8.55 9.33
N ASN A 121 -0.35 -8.63 8.27
CA ASN A 121 -1.67 -9.25 8.35
C ASN A 121 -1.62 -10.75 8.72
N LYS A 122 -0.56 -11.47 8.33
CA LYS A 122 -0.35 -12.86 8.76
C LYS A 122 -0.06 -12.98 10.25
N LYS A 123 0.67 -12.02 10.84
CA LYS A 123 0.93 -12.00 12.29
C LYS A 123 -0.35 -11.78 13.08
N THR A 124 -1.16 -10.80 12.69
CA THR A 124 -2.45 -10.52 13.34
C THR A 124 -3.40 -11.71 13.30
N LYS A 125 -3.43 -12.49 12.20
CA LYS A 125 -4.23 -13.72 12.14
C LYS A 125 -3.76 -14.84 13.07
N GLY A 126 -2.51 -14.80 13.52
CA GLY A 126 -1.94 -15.78 14.45
C GLY A 126 -2.04 -15.37 15.92
N GLU A 127 -2.53 -14.17 16.21
CA GLU A 127 -2.78 -13.71 17.58
C GLU A 127 -4.10 -14.35 18.05
N VAL A 128 -3.99 -15.33 18.95
CA VAL A 128 -5.12 -15.90 19.70
C VAL A 128 -5.32 -15.09 20.96
N TYR A 129 -6.56 -14.65 21.22
CA TYR A 129 -6.86 -13.92 22.44
C TYR A 129 -7.00 -14.88 23.63
N LEU A 130 -6.66 -14.40 24.82
CA LEU A 130 -6.79 -15.21 26.04
C LEU A 130 -8.25 -15.57 26.36
N GLN A 131 -9.21 -14.79 25.86
CA GLN A 131 -10.64 -15.12 25.98
C GLN A 131 -11.14 -16.11 24.91
N ASP A 132 -10.35 -16.41 23.88
CA ASP A 132 -10.78 -17.34 22.83
C ASP A 132 -10.81 -18.77 23.39
N PRO A 133 -11.90 -19.53 23.15
CA PRO A 133 -11.99 -20.89 23.64
C PRO A 133 -10.89 -21.75 23.04
N ILE A 134 -10.25 -22.58 23.87
CA ILE A 134 -9.10 -23.41 23.48
C ILE A 134 -9.51 -24.50 22.48
N GLY A 135 -10.79 -24.86 22.50
CA GLY A 135 -11.38 -25.86 21.64
C GLY A 135 -12.83 -26.12 22.02
N ILE A 136 -13.41 -27.13 21.38
CA ILE A 136 -14.77 -27.58 21.63
C ILE A 136 -14.67 -28.99 22.24
N ASP A 137 -15.44 -29.26 23.28
CA ASP A 137 -15.53 -30.60 23.86
C ASP A 137 -16.28 -31.58 22.94
N LYS A 138 -16.38 -32.85 23.34
CA LYS A 138 -17.11 -33.87 22.57
C LYS A 138 -18.63 -33.64 22.53
N GLU A 139 -19.13 -32.74 23.37
CA GLU A 139 -20.55 -32.42 23.55
C GLU A 139 -20.93 -31.12 22.81
N GLY A 140 -19.96 -30.42 22.22
CA GLY A 140 -20.18 -29.20 21.44
C GLY A 140 -20.03 -27.91 22.25
N ASN A 141 -19.61 -27.97 23.51
CA ASN A 141 -19.43 -26.78 24.34
C ASN A 141 -18.03 -26.17 24.16
N GLU A 142 -17.96 -24.85 24.20
CA GLU A 142 -16.70 -24.10 24.20
C GLU A 142 -15.91 -24.36 25.48
N LEU A 143 -14.62 -24.65 25.36
CA LEU A 143 -13.73 -24.89 26.50
C LEU A 143 -13.04 -23.57 26.93
N PRO A 144 -13.49 -22.92 28.01
CA PRO A 144 -12.84 -21.73 28.54
C PRO A 144 -11.54 -22.10 29.28
N TRP A 145 -10.56 -21.20 29.29
CA TRP A 145 -9.27 -21.38 29.97
C TRP A 145 -9.37 -21.71 31.46
N THR A 146 -10.47 -21.30 32.11
CA THR A 146 -10.76 -21.56 33.53
C THR A 146 -11.00 -23.04 33.84
N SER A 147 -11.40 -23.85 32.86
CA SER A 147 -11.65 -25.28 33.03
C SER A 147 -10.38 -26.11 33.32
N TYR A 148 -9.20 -25.59 32.97
CA TYR A 148 -7.91 -26.24 33.25
C TYR A 148 -7.36 -25.94 34.65
N GLN A 149 -7.70 -24.77 35.23
CA GLN A 149 -7.23 -24.37 36.57
C GLN A 149 -7.91 -25.14 37.71
N SER A 150 -9.02 -25.84 37.43
CA SER A 150 -9.79 -26.60 38.43
C SER A 150 -9.37 -28.08 38.54
N ARG A 151 -8.32 -28.50 37.81
CA ARG A 151 -7.85 -29.90 37.73
C ARG A 151 -6.44 -30.11 38.28
N VAL A 152 -5.91 -29.12 39.00
CA VAL A 152 -4.64 -29.18 39.74
C VAL A 152 -4.93 -28.82 41.20
#